data_AF-A0AAX6G9P8-F1
#
_entry.id   AF-A0AAX6G9P8-F1
#
_cell.length_a   1.000
_cell.length_b   1.000
_cell.length_c   1.000
_cell.angle_alpha   90.00
_cell.angle_beta   90.00
_cell.angle_gamma   90.00
#
_symmetry.space_group_name_H-M   'P 1'
#
loop_
_entity.id
_entity.type
_entity.pdbx_description
1 polymer ?
#
loop_
_entity_poly.entity_id
_entity_poly.type
_entity_poly.pdbx_seq_one_letter_code
_entity_poly.pdbx_strand_id
1 'polypeptide(L)'
;MVVLRKEGFRLISRSFESFGINSGLMALNRLLSPISFRAYNCLSEPNDVSSANRRLSLRGCLDRHDGVSWRADDRTASARALKLHSQFVREPNVVLGEGLVNGSGSFKPGRPLGFPDRSIPEKMVVAVDVDEVLGSFLAALNKFIADRYSLKHSVSEYYVYEFFRIWNCSRAEADIRVHEFFKTPYFTNGIHPIPGACNALHKLSTFCHLSVVTSRQNVIKDHTLEWIEKHYPGLFQEIHFGNHFALDGQSRPKSEICRSLGAQVLIDDNPRYALECAEVGIRVLLFDYHNSYPWSKDDSAVSHPLVTKVHNWEEVKHHLISSAVP
;
A
#
# COMPACT_ATOMS: atom_id res chain seq x y z
N MET A 1 -11.93 -10.31 16.70
CA MET A 1 -12.53 -9.16 16.00
C MET A 1 -12.71 -8.04 17.01
N VAL A 2 -11.79 -7.08 17.04
CA VAL A 2 -11.85 -5.92 17.94
C VAL A 2 -11.85 -4.69 17.05
N VAL A 3 -13.01 -4.04 16.95
CA VAL A 3 -13.19 -2.73 16.31
C VAL A 3 -13.07 -1.71 17.42
N LEU A 4 -11.95 -0.98 17.49
CA LEU A 4 -11.79 0.12 18.43
C LEU A 4 -12.40 1.40 17.84
N ARG A 5 -13.46 1.91 18.47
CA ARG A 5 -14.03 3.22 18.20
C ARG A 5 -13.17 4.30 18.88
N LYS A 6 -12.78 5.32 18.10
CA LYS A 6 -12.04 6.53 18.54
C LYS A 6 -12.95 7.40 19.43
N GLU A 7 -12.57 7.63 20.68
CA GLU A 7 -13.03 8.79 21.46
C GLU A 7 -11.88 9.80 21.56
N GLY A 8 -12.21 11.08 21.30
CA GLY A 8 -11.25 12.15 21.08
C GLY A 8 -10.69 12.76 22.36
N PHE A 9 -9.43 13.16 22.30
CA PHE A 9 -8.82 14.06 23.27
C PHE A 9 -8.34 15.34 22.59
N ARG A 10 -8.78 16.47 23.17
CA ARG A 10 -8.47 17.85 22.78
C ARG A 10 -7.04 18.22 23.14
N LEU A 11 -6.43 19.04 22.28
CA LEU A 11 -5.16 19.74 22.47
C LEU A 11 -5.11 20.60 23.73
N ILE A 12 -3.94 20.63 24.37
CA ILE A 12 -3.45 21.81 25.09
C ILE A 12 -2.06 22.13 24.56
N SER A 13 -1.90 23.32 23.98
CA SER A 13 -0.62 23.89 23.60
C SER A 13 0.09 24.46 24.82
N ARG A 14 1.42 24.30 24.90
CA ARG A 14 2.30 25.24 25.60
C ARG A 14 3.60 25.40 24.81
N SER A 15 3.92 26.66 24.55
CA SER A 15 5.15 27.17 23.95
C SER A 15 6.18 27.51 25.05
N PHE A 16 7.38 27.92 24.62
CA PHE A 16 8.57 28.40 25.36
C PHE A 16 9.50 27.26 25.86
N GLU A 17 10.84 27.32 25.73
CA GLU A 17 11.76 28.42 25.43
C GLU A 17 13.14 27.85 25.00
N SER A 18 13.91 28.63 24.26
CA SER A 18 15.28 28.33 23.83
C SER A 18 16.28 28.38 24.99
N PHE A 19 17.25 27.47 25.01
CA PHE A 19 18.58 27.73 25.58
C PHE A 19 19.65 27.20 24.65
N GLY A 20 20.42 28.12 24.07
CA GLY A 20 21.72 27.82 23.48
C GLY A 20 22.81 27.93 24.53
N ILE A 21 23.77 27.00 24.50
CA ILE A 21 25.15 27.25 24.93
C ILE A 21 26.10 26.63 23.91
N ASN A 22 27.19 27.34 23.75
CA ASN A 22 28.13 27.42 22.65
C ASN A 22 29.38 26.55 22.88
N SER A 23 30.17 26.43 21.82
CA SER A 23 31.62 26.18 21.77
C SER A 23 32.16 24.73 21.83
N GLY A 24 32.98 24.42 20.82
CA GLY A 24 33.79 23.20 20.71
C GLY A 24 34.45 23.06 19.34
N LEU A 25 35.39 23.96 19.02
CA LEU A 25 36.32 23.88 17.89
C LEU A 25 36.95 22.48 17.77
N MET A 26 37.15 22.00 16.55
CA MET A 26 38.42 21.41 16.08
C MET A 26 38.46 21.54 14.56
N ALA A 27 39.38 22.38 14.08
CA ALA A 27 39.77 22.52 12.68
C ALA A 27 41.26 22.16 12.54
N LEU A 28 41.66 21.87 11.30
CA LEU A 28 43.01 21.65 10.75
C LEU A 28 43.49 20.18 10.80
N ASN A 29 43.96 19.58 9.71
CA ASN A 29 44.86 20.13 8.68
C ASN A 29 44.57 19.68 7.23
N ARG A 30 44.89 20.59 6.31
CA ARG A 30 45.13 20.40 4.87
C ARG A 30 46.49 19.71 4.64
N LEU A 31 46.69 19.05 3.49
CA LEU A 31 47.63 19.48 2.43
C LEU A 31 47.70 18.48 1.26
N LEU A 32 47.41 19.02 0.08
CA LEU A 32 48.05 18.85 -1.23
C LEU A 32 47.96 17.55 -2.05
N SER A 33 47.65 17.82 -3.31
CA SER A 33 47.41 17.05 -4.53
C SER A 33 48.72 16.77 -5.33
N PRO A 34 48.68 16.51 -6.67
CA PRO A 34 48.46 15.23 -7.35
C PRO A 34 49.63 14.86 -8.30
N ILE A 35 49.81 13.59 -8.71
CA ILE A 35 50.67 13.26 -9.87
C ILE A 35 50.03 12.16 -10.72
N SER A 36 50.07 12.40 -12.04
CA SER A 36 49.59 11.58 -13.15
C SER A 36 50.72 10.70 -13.72
N PHE A 37 50.31 9.82 -14.64
CA PHE A 37 51.05 9.29 -15.80
C PHE A 37 51.59 7.84 -15.80
N ARG A 38 51.00 7.10 -16.75
CA ARG A 38 51.57 6.23 -17.80
C ARG A 38 51.67 4.72 -17.62
N ALA A 39 51.08 4.09 -18.63
CA ALA A 39 51.08 2.69 -19.02
C ALA A 39 52.45 2.13 -19.41
N TYR A 40 52.57 0.79 -19.33
CA TYR A 40 53.28 -0.05 -20.31
C TYR A 40 52.58 -1.41 -20.45
N ASN A 41 52.44 -1.85 -21.70
CA ASN A 41 52.06 -3.18 -22.16
C ASN A 41 53.19 -4.21 -21.93
N CYS A 42 52.84 -5.49 -21.72
CA CYS A 42 53.37 -6.61 -22.52
C CYS A 42 52.69 -7.95 -22.19
N LEU A 43 51.96 -8.47 -23.19
CA LEU A 43 52.03 -9.82 -23.78
C LEU A 43 52.54 -10.99 -22.92
N SER A 44 51.73 -12.04 -22.76
CA SER A 44 51.87 -13.33 -23.49
C SER A 44 50.98 -14.45 -22.90
N GLU A 45 50.09 -15.00 -23.73
CA GLU A 45 49.60 -16.39 -23.71
C GLU A 45 50.73 -17.35 -24.15
N PRO A 46 50.66 -18.72 -24.04
CA PRO A 46 49.45 -19.57 -24.18
C PRO A 46 49.41 -20.90 -23.38
N ASN A 47 48.25 -21.58 -23.38
CA ASN A 47 48.04 -22.92 -23.96
C ASN A 47 46.84 -23.68 -23.36
N ASP A 48 46.00 -24.15 -24.29
CA ASP A 48 44.96 -25.18 -24.17
C ASP A 48 45.49 -26.54 -23.68
N VAL A 49 44.72 -27.23 -22.83
CA VAL A 49 44.60 -28.70 -22.84
C VAL A 49 43.17 -29.11 -22.46
N SER A 50 42.50 -29.80 -23.40
CA SER A 50 41.27 -30.55 -23.20
C SER A 50 41.51 -31.87 -22.42
N SER A 51 40.55 -32.34 -21.62
CA SER A 51 39.99 -33.70 -21.74
C SER A 51 38.85 -33.95 -20.73
N ALA A 52 38.08 -35.00 -21.03
CA ALA A 52 36.68 -35.22 -20.71
C ALA A 52 36.38 -36.07 -19.45
N ASN A 53 35.06 -36.20 -19.20
CA ASN A 53 34.32 -37.24 -18.44
C ASN A 53 34.26 -37.01 -16.91
N ARG A 54 33.09 -36.99 -16.25
CA ARG A 54 32.02 -38.01 -16.27
C ARG A 54 30.64 -37.48 -15.85
N ARG A 55 29.62 -38.18 -16.39
CA ARG A 55 28.19 -38.16 -16.06
C ARG A 55 27.90 -38.25 -14.57
N LEU A 56 26.85 -37.55 -14.11
CA LEU A 56 25.83 -38.13 -13.23
C LEU A 56 24.47 -37.49 -13.56
N SER A 57 23.55 -38.37 -13.98
CA SER A 57 22.13 -38.13 -14.12
C SER A 57 21.49 -38.20 -12.73
N LEU A 58 20.62 -37.25 -12.41
CA LEU A 58 19.54 -37.48 -11.45
C LEU A 58 18.35 -36.57 -11.80
N ARG A 59 17.37 -37.23 -12.41
CA ARG A 59 15.99 -36.79 -12.58
C ARG A 59 15.32 -36.91 -11.21
N GLY A 60 14.68 -35.84 -10.74
CA GLY A 60 13.95 -35.84 -9.47
C GLY A 60 12.85 -34.79 -9.48
N CYS A 61 11.67 -35.21 -9.92
CA CYS A 61 10.41 -34.50 -9.75
C CYS A 61 10.07 -34.37 -8.27
N LEU A 62 9.45 -33.25 -7.87
CA LEU A 62 8.20 -33.25 -7.11
C LEU A 62 7.71 -31.82 -6.88
N ASP A 63 6.67 -31.48 -7.64
CA ASP A 63 5.61 -30.58 -7.21
C ASP A 63 5.08 -31.04 -5.84
N ARG A 64 4.75 -30.08 -4.97
CA ARG A 64 3.78 -30.30 -3.91
C ARG A 64 2.75 -29.18 -3.91
N HIS A 65 1.64 -29.50 -4.59
CA HIS A 65 0.31 -29.09 -4.15
C HIS A 65 0.00 -29.80 -2.84
N ASP A 66 -0.31 -29.04 -1.79
CA ASP A 66 -1.08 -29.57 -0.66
C ASP A 66 -2.52 -29.06 -0.78
N GLY A 67 -3.33 -29.89 -1.45
CA GLY A 67 -4.77 -29.90 -1.26
C GLY A 67 -5.11 -30.88 -0.15
N VAL A 68 -5.79 -30.43 0.90
CA VAL A 68 -6.47 -31.31 1.84
C VAL A 68 -7.97 -31.19 1.61
N SER A 69 -8.54 -32.36 1.37
CA SER A 69 -9.92 -32.63 0.99
C SER A 69 -10.93 -32.39 2.12
N TRP A 70 -12.12 -32.04 1.67
CA TRP A 70 -13.37 -31.91 2.40
C TRP A 70 -13.76 -33.19 3.15
N ARG A 71 -14.20 -33.04 4.40
CA ARG A 71 -15.18 -33.93 5.01
C ARG A 71 -16.31 -33.09 5.59
N ALA A 72 -17.49 -33.34 5.05
CA ALA A 72 -18.76 -32.89 5.59
C ALA A 72 -19.03 -33.63 6.91
N ASP A 73 -19.45 -32.89 7.92
CA ASP A 73 -20.38 -33.41 8.92
C ASP A 73 -21.40 -32.31 9.25
N ASP A 74 -22.65 -32.70 9.07
CA ASP A 74 -23.87 -31.95 9.19
C ASP A 74 -24.30 -31.87 10.67
N ARG A 75 -24.42 -30.66 11.22
CA ARG A 75 -25.30 -30.35 12.36
C ARG A 75 -25.86 -28.93 12.26
N THR A 76 -27.08 -28.90 11.74
CA THR A 76 -28.17 -27.97 12.04
C THR A 76 -28.09 -27.21 13.38
N ALA A 77 -28.12 -25.87 13.30
CA ALA A 77 -28.72 -25.02 14.32
C ALA A 77 -29.23 -23.70 13.68
N SER A 78 -30.55 -23.60 13.62
CA SER A 78 -31.32 -22.41 13.22
C SER A 78 -31.24 -21.34 14.29
N ALA A 79 -30.95 -20.09 13.91
CA ALA A 79 -31.29 -18.92 14.72
C ALA A 79 -31.68 -17.74 13.81
N ARG A 80 -32.98 -17.43 13.81
CA ARG A 80 -33.59 -16.24 13.24
C ARG A 80 -33.51 -15.06 14.21
N ALA A 81 -33.57 -13.85 13.62
CA ALA A 81 -34.09 -12.59 14.16
C ALA A 81 -33.10 -11.78 15.04
N LEU A 82 -33.07 -10.44 15.07
CA LEU A 82 -34.01 -9.38 14.73
C LEU A 82 -33.27 -8.12 14.22
N LYS A 83 -33.89 -7.41 13.28
CA LYS A 83 -33.48 -6.10 12.77
C LYS A 83 -34.00 -5.03 13.74
N LEU A 84 -33.12 -4.35 14.49
CA LEU A 84 -33.52 -3.23 15.35
C LEU A 84 -33.67 -1.95 14.52
N HIS A 85 -34.89 -1.43 14.54
CA HIS A 85 -35.34 -0.17 13.95
C HIS A 85 -34.87 0.98 14.85
N SER A 86 -34.03 1.88 14.34
CA SER A 86 -33.69 3.14 15.01
C SER A 86 -34.77 4.17 14.68
N GLN A 87 -35.63 4.48 15.65
CA GLN A 87 -36.61 5.56 15.56
C GLN A 87 -35.92 6.90 15.83
N PHE A 88 -35.95 7.79 14.84
CA PHE A 88 -35.61 9.20 15.04
C PHE A 88 -36.82 9.95 15.63
N VAL A 89 -36.63 10.54 16.80
CA VAL A 89 -37.57 11.43 17.48
C VAL A 89 -37.64 12.76 16.71
N ARG A 90 -38.84 13.17 16.29
CA ARG A 90 -39.14 14.53 15.80
C ARG A 90 -39.62 15.39 16.97
N GLU A 91 -39.00 16.54 17.17
CA GLU A 91 -39.57 17.62 18.00
C GLU A 91 -40.72 18.35 17.27
N PRO A 92 -41.71 18.90 18.00
CA PRO A 92 -42.92 19.46 17.40
C PRO A 92 -42.77 20.93 17.01
N ASN A 93 -43.29 21.25 15.82
CA ASN A 93 -43.45 22.63 15.35
C ASN A 93 -44.60 23.34 16.08
N VAL A 94 -44.31 24.59 16.45
CA VAL A 94 -45.21 25.57 17.04
C VAL A 94 -46.37 25.89 16.08
N VAL A 95 -47.58 25.85 16.63
CA VAL A 95 -48.85 26.22 15.99
C VAL A 95 -49.03 27.74 16.08
N LEU A 96 -49.28 28.39 14.95
CA LEU A 96 -49.90 29.70 14.87
C LEU A 96 -51.03 29.58 13.84
N GLY A 97 -52.24 29.84 14.32
CA GLY A 97 -53.48 29.55 13.60
C GLY A 97 -53.88 30.63 12.60
N GLU A 98 -54.88 30.28 11.80
CA GLU A 98 -56.09 31.07 11.58
C GLU A 98 -57.10 30.19 10.84
N GLY A 99 -58.33 30.19 11.33
CA GLY A 99 -59.45 29.46 10.74
C GLY A 99 -60.42 30.42 10.08
N LEU A 100 -60.85 30.07 8.87
CA LEU A 100 -62.25 30.00 8.45
C LEU A 100 -62.28 29.55 6.98
N VAL A 101 -63.16 28.60 6.65
CA VAL A 101 -64.15 28.63 5.54
C VAL A 101 -64.71 27.21 5.37
N ASN A 102 -66.02 27.11 5.55
CA ASN A 102 -66.84 25.93 5.20
C ASN A 102 -66.88 25.75 3.68
N GLY A 103 -66.67 24.52 3.21
CA GLY A 103 -66.90 24.16 1.81
C GLY A 103 -66.80 22.66 1.59
N SER A 104 -67.95 22.02 1.41
CA SER A 104 -68.09 20.63 0.99
C SER A 104 -67.38 20.40 -0.35
N GLY A 105 -66.35 19.56 -0.37
CA GLY A 105 -65.65 19.13 -1.58
C GLY A 105 -64.95 17.81 -1.35
N SER A 106 -65.36 16.77 -2.08
CA SER A 106 -64.74 15.45 -2.09
C SER A 106 -63.31 15.54 -2.65
N PHE A 107 -62.29 15.44 -1.78
CA PHE A 107 -60.91 15.34 -2.20
C PHE A 107 -60.49 13.87 -2.28
N LYS A 108 -60.21 13.39 -3.51
CA LYS A 108 -59.50 12.14 -3.73
C LYS A 108 -58.08 12.28 -3.17
N PRO A 109 -57.50 11.25 -2.50
CA PRO A 109 -56.12 11.32 -2.05
C PRO A 109 -55.20 11.38 -3.27
N GLY A 110 -54.53 12.52 -3.46
CA GLY A 110 -53.45 12.62 -4.44
C GLY A 110 -52.36 11.61 -4.07
N ARG A 111 -51.89 10.84 -5.06
CA ARG A 111 -50.68 10.03 -4.91
C ARG A 111 -49.54 10.94 -4.45
N PRO A 112 -48.74 10.56 -3.44
CA PRO A 112 -47.48 11.24 -3.20
C PRO A 112 -46.66 11.15 -4.49
N LEU A 113 -46.25 12.29 -5.02
CA LEU A 113 -45.21 12.34 -6.05
C LEU A 113 -43.96 11.74 -5.42
N GLY A 114 -43.75 10.44 -5.65
CA GLY A 114 -42.52 9.76 -5.30
C GLY A 114 -41.41 10.35 -6.15
N PHE A 115 -40.62 11.24 -5.55
CA PHE A 115 -39.30 11.53 -6.10
C PHE A 115 -38.56 10.19 -6.11
N PRO A 116 -38.09 9.71 -7.27
CA PRO A 116 -37.22 8.54 -7.27
C PRO A 116 -36.06 8.87 -6.34
N ASP A 117 -35.85 8.01 -5.35
CA ASP A 117 -34.65 8.01 -4.53
C ASP A 117 -33.47 7.91 -5.51
N ARG A 118 -32.91 9.07 -5.87
CA ARG A 118 -31.71 9.12 -6.69
C ARG A 118 -30.62 8.59 -5.76
N SER A 119 -30.41 7.29 -5.82
CA SER A 119 -29.24 6.64 -5.26
C SER A 119 -28.04 7.50 -5.65
N ILE A 120 -27.42 8.13 -4.65
CA ILE A 120 -26.16 8.84 -4.86
C ILE A 120 -25.26 7.80 -5.55
N PRO A 121 -24.68 8.10 -6.73
CA PRO A 121 -23.80 7.15 -7.40
C PRO A 121 -22.75 6.68 -6.39
N GLU A 122 -22.66 5.37 -6.15
CA GLU A 122 -21.66 4.86 -5.23
C GLU A 122 -20.28 5.29 -5.75
N LYS A 123 -19.53 5.98 -4.89
CA LYS A 123 -18.17 6.41 -5.19
C LYS A 123 -17.33 5.19 -5.55
N MET A 124 -16.47 5.32 -6.55
CA MET A 124 -15.55 4.26 -6.96
C MET A 124 -14.65 3.88 -5.78
N VAL A 125 -14.58 2.59 -5.43
CA VAL A 125 -13.70 2.09 -4.35
C VAL A 125 -12.32 1.78 -4.92
N VAL A 126 -11.29 2.41 -4.37
CA VAL A 126 -9.89 2.29 -4.80
C VAL A 126 -9.03 1.84 -3.63
N ALA A 127 -8.35 0.71 -3.81
CA ALA A 127 -7.32 0.20 -2.90
C ALA A 127 -5.96 0.77 -3.28
N VAL A 128 -5.15 1.15 -2.29
CA VAL A 128 -3.84 1.78 -2.48
C VAL A 128 -2.79 1.07 -1.63
N ASP A 129 -1.70 0.61 -2.23
CA ASP A 129 -0.55 0.08 -1.48
C ASP A 129 0.25 1.19 -0.79
N VAL A 130 1.13 0.82 0.15
CA VAL A 130 1.97 1.75 0.90
C VAL A 130 3.38 1.87 0.32
N ASP A 131 4.09 0.74 0.18
CA ASP A 131 5.53 0.76 -0.04
C ASP A 131 5.82 0.98 -1.53
N GLU A 132 6.64 1.98 -1.86
CA GLU A 132 6.90 2.42 -3.24
C GLU A 132 5.64 2.89 -4.03
N VAL A 133 4.52 3.12 -3.33
CA VAL A 133 3.30 3.76 -3.88
C VAL A 133 2.94 5.04 -3.12
N LEU A 134 2.77 4.94 -1.81
CA LEU A 134 2.53 6.08 -0.93
C LEU A 134 3.82 6.58 -0.28
N GLY A 135 4.73 5.69 0.10
CA GLY A 135 5.95 6.02 0.83
C GLY A 135 7.18 5.33 0.22
N SER A 136 8.29 6.06 0.12
CA SER A 136 9.56 5.53 -0.38
C SER A 136 10.27 4.72 0.71
N PHE A 137 9.85 3.46 0.84
CA PHE A 137 10.38 2.51 1.81
C PHE A 137 11.83 2.14 1.49
N LEU A 138 12.13 1.86 0.21
CA LEU A 138 13.46 1.41 -0.21
C LEU A 138 14.51 2.50 -0.01
N ALA A 139 14.17 3.77 -0.20
CA ALA A 139 15.10 4.87 0.07
C ALA A 139 15.53 4.90 1.54
N ALA A 140 14.57 4.76 2.46
CA ALA A 140 14.84 4.70 3.90
C ALA A 140 15.63 3.45 4.29
N LEU A 141 15.25 2.29 3.76
CA LEU A 141 15.93 1.02 4.01
C LEU A 141 17.37 1.05 3.49
N ASN A 142 17.61 1.52 2.26
CA ASN A 142 18.96 1.65 1.70
C ASN A 142 19.85 2.55 2.54
N LYS A 143 19.30 3.65 3.09
CA LYS A 143 20.05 4.53 3.98
C LYS A 143 20.47 3.79 5.27
N PHE A 144 19.55 3.05 5.89
CA PHE A 144 19.87 2.22 7.05
C PHE A 144 20.90 1.15 6.72
N ILE A 145 20.73 0.44 5.60
CA ILE A 145 21.63 -0.64 5.19
C ILE A 145 23.05 -0.11 4.90
N ALA A 146 23.17 1.06 4.28
CA ALA A 146 24.44 1.74 4.07
C ALA A 146 25.11 2.13 5.38
N ASP A 147 24.36 2.73 6.31
CA ASP A 147 24.92 3.24 7.57
C ASP A 147 25.27 2.09 8.55
N ARG A 148 24.46 1.04 8.60
CA ARG A 148 24.59 -0.08 9.57
C ARG A 148 25.52 -1.19 9.07
N TYR A 149 25.46 -1.53 7.79
CA TYR A 149 26.17 -2.67 7.21
C TYR A 149 27.21 -2.27 6.17
N SER A 150 27.42 -0.97 5.91
CA SER A 150 28.36 -0.47 4.89
C SER A 150 28.04 -0.96 3.47
N LEU A 151 26.78 -1.31 3.21
CA LEU A 151 26.30 -1.78 1.91
C LEU A 151 25.50 -0.67 1.23
N LYS A 152 26.07 -0.06 0.19
CA LYS A 152 25.43 1.01 -0.56
C LYS A 152 24.65 0.39 -1.72
N HIS A 153 23.33 0.54 -1.67
CA HIS A 153 22.42 0.11 -2.72
C HIS A 153 21.57 1.29 -3.20
N SER A 154 21.18 1.19 -4.46
CA SER A 154 20.27 2.08 -5.18
C SER A 154 19.01 1.31 -5.58
N VAL A 155 17.91 2.02 -5.83
CA VAL A 155 16.64 1.41 -6.26
C VAL A 155 16.81 0.59 -7.55
N SER A 156 17.70 1.03 -8.45
CA SER A 156 18.00 0.35 -9.72
C SER A 156 18.57 -1.06 -9.58
N GLU A 157 19.06 -1.45 -8.40
CA GLU A 157 19.60 -2.79 -8.16
C GLU A 157 18.51 -3.82 -7.82
N TYR A 158 17.30 -3.39 -7.45
CA TYR A 158 16.22 -4.26 -7.02
C TYR A 158 15.46 -4.82 -8.23
N TYR A 159 16.04 -5.79 -8.94
CA TYR A 159 15.34 -6.50 -10.02
C TYR A 159 14.33 -7.56 -9.51
N VAL A 160 14.33 -7.81 -8.20
CA VAL A 160 13.41 -8.71 -7.49
C VAL A 160 13.13 -8.15 -6.09
N TYR A 161 11.96 -8.48 -5.53
CA TYR A 161 11.56 -8.08 -4.16
C TYR A 161 12.36 -8.79 -3.05
N GLU A 162 13.09 -9.84 -3.39
CA GLU A 162 13.83 -10.67 -2.45
C GLU A 162 15.17 -10.03 -2.05
N PHE A 163 15.18 -9.25 -0.96
CA PHE A 163 16.36 -8.49 -0.52
C PHE A 163 17.64 -9.31 -0.34
N PHE A 164 17.53 -10.57 0.09
CA PHE A 164 18.70 -11.44 0.26
C PHE A 164 19.48 -11.65 -1.05
N ARG A 165 18.80 -11.62 -2.21
CA ARG A 165 19.45 -11.70 -3.53
C ARG A 165 20.22 -10.44 -3.88
N ILE A 166 19.76 -9.28 -3.42
CA ILE A 166 20.38 -7.98 -3.68
C ILE A 166 21.56 -7.74 -2.73
N TRP A 167 21.35 -8.05 -1.45
CA TRP A 167 22.38 -7.89 -0.41
C TRP A 167 23.40 -9.03 -0.36
N ASN A 168 23.26 -10.02 -1.26
CA ASN A 168 24.10 -11.22 -1.34
C ASN A 168 24.30 -11.91 0.02
N CYS A 169 23.19 -12.15 0.71
CA CYS A 169 23.17 -12.75 2.05
C CYS A 169 22.14 -13.88 2.12
N SER A 170 22.05 -14.55 3.27
CA SER A 170 21.00 -15.57 3.48
C SER A 170 19.61 -14.92 3.66
N ARG A 171 18.54 -15.66 3.38
CA ARG A 171 17.17 -15.19 3.63
C ARG A 171 16.96 -14.78 5.10
N ALA A 172 17.41 -15.63 6.02
CA ALA A 172 17.33 -15.35 7.46
C ALA A 172 18.09 -14.07 7.86
N GLU A 173 19.24 -13.83 7.24
CA GLU A 173 19.99 -12.60 7.49
C GLU A 173 19.27 -11.36 6.95
N ALA A 174 18.71 -11.43 5.74
CA ALA A 174 17.90 -10.34 5.22
C ALA A 174 16.69 -10.03 6.11
N ASP A 175 16.00 -11.07 6.60
CA ASP A 175 14.87 -10.93 7.52
C ASP A 175 15.31 -10.22 8.82
N ILE A 176 16.44 -10.64 9.42
CA ILE A 176 17.02 -9.97 10.60
C ILE A 176 17.27 -8.48 10.32
N ARG A 177 17.90 -8.15 9.20
CA ARG A 177 18.21 -6.75 8.83
C ARG A 177 16.94 -5.90 8.67
N VAL A 178 15.89 -6.45 8.05
CA VAL A 178 14.59 -5.77 7.90
C VAL A 178 13.91 -5.57 9.26
N HIS A 179 13.93 -6.57 10.14
CA HIS A 179 13.37 -6.45 11.49
C HIS A 179 14.18 -5.52 12.39
N GLU A 180 15.49 -5.40 12.18
CA GLU A 180 16.30 -4.34 12.82
C GLU A 180 15.87 -2.97 12.32
N PHE A 181 15.75 -2.79 11.00
CA PHE A 181 15.31 -1.53 10.38
C PHE A 181 14.00 -1.00 10.97
N PHE A 182 12.99 -1.87 11.16
CA PHE A 182 11.70 -1.51 11.75
C PHE A 182 11.80 -0.87 13.15
N LYS A 183 12.88 -1.12 13.88
CA LYS A 183 13.11 -0.58 15.24
C LYS A 183 13.88 0.74 15.24
N THR A 184 14.21 1.28 14.06
CA THR A 184 15.08 2.46 13.94
C THR A 184 14.34 3.72 13.51
N PRO A 185 14.93 4.91 13.77
CA PRO A 185 14.41 6.18 13.25
C PRO A 185 14.33 6.25 11.71
N TYR A 186 15.12 5.44 11.00
CA TYR A 186 15.03 5.36 9.54
C TYR A 186 13.65 4.85 9.09
N PHE A 187 13.06 3.90 9.81
CA PHE A 187 11.72 3.42 9.52
C PHE A 187 10.64 4.40 10.01
N THR A 188 10.71 4.84 11.27
CA THR A 188 9.65 5.67 11.87
C THR A 188 9.58 7.08 11.30
N ASN A 189 10.71 7.64 10.83
CA ASN A 189 10.80 9.03 10.39
C ASN A 189 11.42 9.20 8.99
N GLY A 190 12.12 8.19 8.47
CA GLY A 190 12.86 8.29 7.20
C GLY A 190 12.07 7.90 5.95
N ILE A 191 10.90 7.26 6.09
CA ILE A 191 10.02 6.97 4.96
C ILE A 191 9.28 8.26 4.57
N HIS A 192 9.63 8.82 3.42
CA HIS A 192 9.00 10.02 2.89
C HIS A 192 7.88 9.68 1.90
N PRO A 193 6.78 10.47 1.86
CA PRO A 193 5.73 10.30 0.86
C PRO A 193 6.27 10.37 -0.57
N ILE A 194 5.75 9.54 -1.46
CA ILE A 194 6.04 9.62 -2.90
C ILE A 194 5.50 10.97 -3.44
N PRO A 195 6.31 11.74 -4.20
CA PRO A 195 5.87 13.03 -4.72
C PRO A 195 4.58 12.95 -5.54
N GLY A 196 3.66 13.88 -5.27
CA GLY A 196 2.35 13.95 -5.93
C GLY A 196 1.24 13.13 -5.28
N ALA A 197 1.56 12.14 -4.42
CA ALA A 197 0.59 11.22 -3.82
C ALA A 197 -0.52 11.96 -3.05
N CYS A 198 -0.13 12.77 -2.08
CA CYS A 198 -1.07 13.48 -1.20
C CYS A 198 -2.02 14.39 -2.00
N ASN A 199 -1.51 15.17 -2.97
CA ASN A 199 -2.30 16.06 -3.80
C ASN A 199 -3.29 15.29 -4.69
N ALA A 200 -2.82 14.23 -5.36
CA ALA A 200 -3.66 13.41 -6.22
C ALA A 200 -4.78 12.73 -5.41
N LEU A 201 -4.45 12.08 -4.29
CA LEU A 201 -5.42 11.37 -3.47
C LEU A 201 -6.44 12.32 -2.83
N HIS A 202 -6.05 13.52 -2.38
CA HIS A 202 -7.02 14.52 -1.92
C HIS A 202 -8.04 14.86 -3.01
N LYS A 203 -7.61 15.08 -4.25
CA LYS A 203 -8.54 15.32 -5.37
C LYS A 203 -9.42 14.11 -5.65
N LEU A 204 -8.84 12.91 -5.68
CA LEU A 204 -9.56 11.66 -5.93
C LEU A 204 -10.61 11.37 -4.85
N SER A 205 -10.34 11.71 -3.57
CA SER A 205 -11.27 11.47 -2.46
C SER A 205 -12.65 12.16 -2.62
N THR A 206 -12.72 13.18 -3.49
CA THR A 206 -13.98 13.87 -3.79
C THR A 206 -14.98 12.95 -4.51
N PHE A 207 -14.52 11.95 -5.27
CA PHE A 207 -15.35 11.02 -6.04
C PHE A 207 -14.99 9.53 -5.87
N CYS A 208 -13.90 9.21 -5.18
CA CYS A 208 -13.50 7.86 -4.82
C CYS A 208 -13.60 7.62 -3.31
N HIS A 209 -13.83 6.36 -2.94
CA HIS A 209 -13.56 5.82 -1.62
C HIS A 209 -12.17 5.20 -1.61
N LEU A 210 -11.29 5.72 -0.75
CA LEU A 210 -9.89 5.30 -0.69
C LEU A 210 -9.69 4.40 0.53
N SER A 211 -9.08 3.24 0.33
CA SER A 211 -8.63 2.35 1.40
C SER A 211 -7.18 1.92 1.17
N VAL A 212 -6.41 1.80 2.25
CA VAL A 212 -5.05 1.24 2.17
C VAL A 212 -5.15 -0.29 2.19
N VAL A 213 -4.44 -0.95 1.26
CA VAL A 213 -4.27 -2.40 1.24
C VAL A 213 -2.79 -2.70 1.07
N THR A 214 -2.13 -3.09 2.16
CA THR A 214 -0.67 -3.29 2.20
C THR A 214 -0.29 -4.70 2.61
N SER A 215 0.81 -5.21 2.05
CA SER A 215 1.36 -6.51 2.43
C SER A 215 2.24 -6.47 3.68
N ARG A 216 2.42 -5.30 4.31
CA ARG A 216 3.18 -5.12 5.56
C ARG A 216 2.73 -6.10 6.66
N GLN A 217 3.69 -6.48 7.48
CA GLN A 217 3.49 -7.39 8.61
C GLN A 217 2.74 -6.70 9.75
N ASN A 218 1.97 -7.48 10.53
CA ASN A 218 1.22 -6.99 11.68
C ASN A 218 2.12 -6.40 12.78
N VAL A 219 3.37 -6.86 12.90
CA VAL A 219 4.33 -6.35 13.89
C VAL A 219 4.66 -4.86 13.72
N ILE A 220 4.47 -4.31 12.50
CA ILE A 220 4.68 -2.89 12.19
C ILE A 220 3.36 -2.13 11.95
N LYS A 221 2.23 -2.71 12.39
CA LYS A 221 0.90 -2.14 12.18
C LYS A 221 0.77 -0.74 12.78
N ASP A 222 1.11 -0.57 14.05
CA ASP A 222 0.90 0.70 14.76
C ASP A 222 1.75 1.82 14.14
N HIS A 223 3.02 1.55 13.82
CA HIS A 223 3.88 2.49 13.10
C HIS A 223 3.34 2.85 11.72
N THR A 224 2.73 1.88 11.01
CA THR A 224 2.12 2.15 9.71
C THR A 224 0.88 3.04 9.85
N LEU A 225 0.04 2.80 10.85
CA LEU A 225 -1.14 3.63 11.15
C LEU A 225 -0.73 5.07 11.50
N GLU A 226 0.28 5.24 12.36
CA GLU A 226 0.84 6.54 12.73
C GLU A 226 1.40 7.28 11.51
N TRP A 227 2.14 6.57 10.65
CA TRP A 227 2.69 7.16 9.43
C TRP A 227 1.61 7.62 8.46
N ILE A 228 0.55 6.81 8.26
CA ILE A 228 -0.58 7.16 7.40
C ILE A 228 -1.34 8.37 7.96
N GLU A 229 -1.65 8.41 9.26
CA GLU A 229 -2.34 9.57 9.87
C GLU A 229 -1.49 10.84 9.76
N LYS A 230 -0.17 10.74 9.93
CA LYS A 230 0.76 11.87 9.81
C LYS A 230 0.81 12.46 8.40
N HIS A 231 0.81 11.61 7.36
CA HIS A 231 1.06 12.04 5.98
C HIS A 231 -0.21 12.14 5.11
N TYR A 232 -1.28 11.45 5.49
CA TYR A 232 -2.55 11.38 4.77
C TYR A 232 -3.76 11.51 5.73
N PRO A 233 -3.82 12.56 6.58
CA PRO A 233 -4.83 12.68 7.63
C PRO A 233 -6.25 12.68 7.06
N GLY A 234 -7.09 11.80 7.60
CA GLY A 234 -8.52 11.70 7.24
C GLY A 234 -8.81 11.27 5.78
N LEU A 235 -7.81 10.79 5.04
CA LEU A 235 -7.96 10.50 3.61
C LEU A 235 -8.49 9.09 3.32
N PHE A 236 -8.07 8.12 4.13
CA PHE A 236 -8.42 6.72 3.96
C PHE A 236 -9.53 6.31 4.92
N GLN A 237 -10.50 5.54 4.42
CA GLN A 237 -11.63 5.04 5.19
C GLN A 237 -11.23 3.84 6.03
N GLU A 238 -10.43 2.96 5.43
CA GLU A 238 -9.97 1.73 6.04
C GLU A 238 -8.50 1.46 5.69
N ILE A 239 -7.82 0.71 6.56
CA ILE A 239 -6.43 0.29 6.38
C ILE A 239 -6.35 -1.20 6.66
N HIS A 240 -5.95 -1.97 5.65
CA HIS A 240 -5.92 -3.44 5.65
C HIS A 240 -4.51 -3.97 5.46
N PHE A 241 -4.16 -4.98 6.26
CA PHE A 241 -2.86 -5.63 6.24
C PHE A 241 -3.00 -7.06 5.74
N GLY A 242 -2.26 -7.39 4.68
CA GLY A 242 -2.12 -8.76 4.15
C GLY A 242 -1.19 -9.62 5.01
N ASN A 243 -0.31 -9.01 5.81
CA ASN A 243 0.63 -9.73 6.68
C ASN A 243 1.53 -10.72 5.92
N HIS A 244 1.99 -10.35 4.72
CA HIS A 244 2.86 -11.20 3.92
C HIS A 244 4.27 -11.20 4.52
N PHE A 245 4.99 -12.31 4.39
CA PHE A 245 6.36 -12.49 4.90
C PHE A 245 6.50 -12.33 6.42
N ALA A 246 5.40 -12.38 7.17
CA ALA A 246 5.42 -12.33 8.63
C ALA A 246 5.92 -13.65 9.24
N LEU A 247 6.57 -13.55 10.40
CA LEU A 247 7.00 -14.70 11.19
C LEU A 247 5.83 -15.39 11.91
N ASP A 248 4.70 -14.70 12.06
CA ASP A 248 3.49 -15.18 12.71
C ASP A 248 2.20 -14.61 12.06
N GLY A 249 1.06 -15.22 12.44
CA GLY A 249 -0.26 -14.83 11.94
C GLY A 249 -0.61 -15.39 10.56
N GLN A 250 -1.87 -15.19 10.16
CA GLN A 250 -2.34 -15.61 8.83
C GLN A 250 -2.02 -14.53 7.80
N SER A 251 -1.46 -14.95 6.67
CA SER A 251 -1.30 -14.13 5.47
C SER A 251 -2.61 -14.11 4.69
N ARG A 252 -3.04 -12.94 4.23
CA ARG A 252 -4.25 -12.76 3.41
C ARG A 252 -3.88 -12.12 2.07
N PRO A 253 -4.17 -12.77 0.93
CA PRO A 253 -3.87 -12.23 -0.39
C PRO A 253 -4.55 -10.88 -0.63
N LYS A 254 -3.90 -9.99 -1.39
CA LYS A 254 -4.46 -8.67 -1.68
C LYS A 254 -5.76 -8.76 -2.48
N SER A 255 -5.85 -9.72 -3.41
CA SER A 255 -7.06 -9.99 -4.19
C SER A 255 -8.27 -10.26 -3.29
N GLU A 256 -8.09 -11.05 -2.22
CA GLU A 256 -9.15 -11.34 -1.25
C GLU A 256 -9.59 -10.10 -0.48
N ILE A 257 -8.62 -9.31 0.01
CA ILE A 257 -8.87 -8.07 0.74
C ILE A 257 -9.62 -7.08 -0.17
N CYS A 258 -9.09 -6.80 -1.36
CA CYS A 258 -9.70 -5.90 -2.34
C CYS A 258 -11.12 -6.34 -2.72
N ARG A 259 -11.35 -7.63 -2.95
CA ARG A 259 -12.69 -8.17 -3.22
C ARG A 259 -13.64 -7.97 -2.04
N SER A 260 -13.18 -8.17 -0.80
CA SER A 260 -14.01 -7.96 0.38
C SER A 260 -14.44 -6.51 0.58
N LEU A 261 -13.66 -5.56 0.05
CA LEU A 261 -13.96 -4.13 0.06
C LEU A 261 -14.84 -3.68 -1.11
N GLY A 262 -15.07 -4.55 -2.10
CA GLY A 262 -15.65 -4.13 -3.37
C GLY A 262 -14.75 -3.18 -4.15
N ALA A 263 -13.42 -3.27 -3.97
CA ALA A 263 -12.46 -2.42 -4.67
C ALA A 263 -12.54 -2.68 -6.17
N GLN A 264 -12.74 -1.60 -6.94
CA GLN A 264 -12.80 -1.64 -8.40
C GLN A 264 -11.43 -1.45 -9.03
N VAL A 265 -10.52 -0.79 -8.30
CA VAL A 265 -9.15 -0.51 -8.72
C VAL A 265 -8.19 -0.76 -7.56
N LEU A 266 -7.04 -1.39 -7.85
CA LEU A 266 -5.86 -1.43 -6.99
C LEU A 266 -4.74 -0.56 -7.59
N ILE A 267 -4.05 0.22 -6.77
CA ILE A 267 -2.79 0.90 -7.13
C ILE A 267 -1.67 0.22 -6.35
N ASP A 268 -0.75 -0.42 -7.06
CA ASP A 268 0.30 -1.26 -6.47
C ASP A 268 1.54 -1.25 -7.39
N ASP A 269 2.75 -1.33 -6.83
CA ASP A 269 4.00 -1.35 -7.59
C ASP A 269 4.42 -2.79 -7.98
N ASN A 270 3.78 -3.81 -7.41
CA ASN A 270 4.18 -5.21 -7.52
C ASN A 270 3.43 -5.95 -8.65
N PRO A 271 4.13 -6.41 -9.71
CA PRO A 271 3.52 -7.17 -10.80
C PRO A 271 2.75 -8.42 -10.34
N ARG A 272 3.22 -9.08 -9.26
CA ARG A 272 2.55 -10.27 -8.74
C ARG A 272 1.19 -9.94 -8.14
N TYR A 273 1.11 -8.89 -7.32
CA TYR A 273 -0.17 -8.46 -6.75
C TYR A 273 -1.09 -7.86 -7.82
N ALA A 274 -0.49 -7.21 -8.83
CA ALA A 274 -1.24 -6.72 -9.98
C ALA A 274 -1.94 -7.86 -10.73
N LEU A 275 -1.20 -8.91 -11.09
CA LEU A 275 -1.76 -10.09 -11.73
C LEU A 275 -2.80 -10.77 -10.84
N GLU A 276 -2.47 -11.03 -9.57
CA GLU A 276 -3.37 -11.67 -8.61
C GLU A 276 -4.73 -10.97 -8.50
N CYS A 277 -4.74 -9.63 -8.48
CA CYS A 277 -5.99 -8.86 -8.42
C CYS A 277 -6.69 -8.80 -9.79
N ALA A 278 -5.94 -8.70 -10.87
CA ALA A 278 -6.48 -8.65 -12.22
C ALA A 278 -7.18 -9.96 -12.63
N GLU A 279 -6.65 -11.11 -12.21
CA GLU A 279 -7.25 -12.44 -12.44
C GLU A 279 -8.64 -12.59 -11.80
N VAL A 280 -8.91 -11.86 -10.72
CA VAL A 280 -10.24 -11.84 -10.06
C VAL A 280 -11.11 -10.66 -10.51
N GLY A 281 -10.74 -9.97 -11.59
CA GLY A 281 -11.54 -8.93 -12.23
C GLY A 281 -11.35 -7.52 -11.67
N ILE A 282 -10.33 -7.29 -10.84
CA ILE A 282 -10.03 -5.95 -10.28
C ILE A 282 -9.07 -5.24 -11.23
N ARG A 283 -9.38 -3.99 -11.63
CA ARG A 283 -8.44 -3.20 -12.43
C ARG A 283 -7.21 -2.84 -11.62
N VAL A 284 -6.04 -2.83 -12.23
CA VAL A 284 -4.81 -2.47 -11.53
C VAL A 284 -4.08 -1.37 -12.27
N LEU A 285 -3.72 -0.33 -11.52
CA LEU A 285 -2.75 0.67 -11.95
C LEU A 285 -1.39 0.25 -11.38
N LEU A 286 -0.57 -0.41 -12.21
CA LEU A 286 0.77 -0.85 -11.85
C LEU A 286 1.69 0.37 -11.78
N PHE A 287 2.04 0.78 -10.56
CA PHE A 287 2.73 2.02 -10.28
C PHE A 287 4.26 1.85 -10.42
N ASP A 288 4.85 2.54 -11.38
CA ASP A 288 6.26 2.46 -11.73
C ASP A 288 6.86 3.87 -11.74
N TYR A 289 7.17 4.38 -10.55
CA TYR A 289 7.46 5.79 -10.34
C TYR A 289 8.61 6.26 -11.24
N HIS A 290 8.33 7.20 -12.13
CA HIS A 290 9.24 7.70 -13.17
C HIS A 290 9.97 6.59 -13.95
N ASN A 291 9.30 5.46 -14.19
CA ASN A 291 9.87 4.30 -14.86
C ASN A 291 11.13 3.75 -14.13
N SER A 292 11.26 3.99 -12.82
CA SER A 292 12.48 3.70 -12.05
C SER A 292 12.48 2.35 -11.32
N TYR A 293 11.37 1.61 -11.30
CA TYR A 293 11.22 0.38 -10.52
C TYR A 293 11.62 -0.85 -11.36
N PRO A 294 12.81 -1.46 -11.16
CA PRO A 294 13.29 -2.52 -12.02
C PRO A 294 12.46 -3.81 -11.89
N TRP A 295 11.94 -4.07 -10.69
CA TRP A 295 11.04 -5.21 -10.42
C TRP A 295 9.72 -5.14 -11.20
N SER A 296 9.32 -3.96 -11.68
CA SER A 296 8.07 -3.76 -12.43
C SER A 296 8.19 -3.98 -13.95
N LYS A 297 9.40 -4.34 -14.43
CA LYS A 297 9.71 -4.45 -15.87
C LYS A 297 9.42 -5.84 -16.46
N ASP A 298 8.98 -6.79 -15.63
CA ASP A 298 8.48 -8.06 -16.15
C ASP A 298 7.16 -7.82 -16.90
N ASP A 299 7.16 -8.12 -18.20
CA ASP A 299 6.02 -7.90 -19.09
C ASP A 299 4.84 -8.84 -18.82
N SER A 300 5.03 -9.89 -17.99
CA SER A 300 3.96 -10.84 -17.66
C SER A 300 2.72 -10.14 -17.10
N ALA A 301 2.88 -9.16 -16.20
CA ALA A 301 1.75 -8.42 -15.63
C ALA A 301 1.08 -7.47 -16.62
N VAL A 302 1.87 -6.78 -17.45
CA VAL A 302 1.37 -5.77 -18.40
C VAL A 302 0.62 -6.42 -19.57
N SER A 303 0.84 -7.72 -19.82
CA SER A 303 0.08 -8.47 -20.81
C SER A 303 -1.41 -8.64 -20.45
N HIS A 304 -1.78 -8.48 -19.17
CA HIS A 304 -3.16 -8.66 -18.73
C HIS A 304 -4.02 -7.42 -19.04
N PRO A 305 -5.22 -7.55 -19.66
CA PRO A 305 -6.02 -6.41 -20.13
C PRO A 305 -6.54 -5.48 -19.04
N LEU A 306 -6.57 -5.93 -17.78
CA LEU A 306 -6.97 -5.14 -16.62
C LEU A 306 -5.80 -4.45 -15.91
N VAL A 307 -4.56 -4.64 -16.36
CA VAL A 307 -3.37 -4.01 -15.78
C VAL A 307 -2.93 -2.86 -16.68
N THR A 308 -2.80 -1.68 -16.11
CA THR A 308 -2.29 -0.49 -16.81
C THR A 308 -1.11 0.07 -16.03
N LYS A 309 0.04 0.21 -16.70
CA LYS A 309 1.23 0.80 -16.09
C LYS A 309 1.09 2.33 -16.03
N VAL A 310 1.43 2.92 -14.89
CA VAL A 310 1.40 4.37 -14.64
C VAL A 310 2.69 4.81 -13.96
N HIS A 311 3.19 6.00 -14.28
CA HIS A 311 4.54 6.40 -13.88
C HIS A 311 4.59 7.49 -12.82
N ASN A 312 3.44 8.01 -12.41
CA ASN A 312 3.32 9.03 -11.39
C ASN A 312 1.85 9.19 -10.97
N TRP A 313 1.63 9.96 -9.91
CA TRP A 313 0.30 10.22 -9.37
C TRP A 313 -0.60 11.08 -10.26
N GLU A 314 -0.05 11.80 -11.24
CA GLU A 314 -0.84 12.55 -12.22
C GLU A 314 -1.50 11.60 -13.23
N GLU A 315 -0.76 10.59 -13.71
CA GLU A 315 -1.30 9.52 -14.56
C GLU A 315 -2.36 8.69 -13.82
N VAL A 316 -2.09 8.30 -12.56
CA VAL A 316 -3.09 7.63 -11.71
C VAL A 316 -4.39 8.42 -11.68
N LYS A 317 -4.29 9.72 -11.41
CA LYS A 317 -5.45 10.61 -11.33
C LYS A 317 -6.19 10.67 -12.67
N HIS A 318 -5.47 10.80 -13.79
CA HIS A 318 -6.09 10.81 -15.13
C HIS A 318 -6.86 9.50 -15.43
N HIS A 319 -6.27 8.34 -15.14
CA HIS A 319 -6.91 7.04 -15.37
C HIS A 319 -8.17 6.84 -14.51
N LEU A 320 -8.16 7.31 -13.26
CA LEU A 320 -9.32 7.20 -12.39
C LEU A 320 -10.44 8.18 -12.76
N ILE A 321 -10.09 9.42 -13.15
CA ILE A 321 -11.07 10.40 -13.64
C ILE A 321 -11.73 9.90 -14.93
N SER A 322 -10.94 9.44 -15.91
CA SER A 322 -11.49 8.94 -17.17
C SER A 322 -12.37 7.71 -17.00
N SER A 323 -12.09 6.89 -15.98
CA SER A 323 -12.90 5.72 -15.62
C SER A 323 -14.15 6.05 -14.82
N ALA A 324 -14.26 7.25 -14.25
CA ALA A 324 -15.37 7.67 -13.40
C ALA A 324 -16.44 8.48 -14.18
N VAL A 325 -16.11 8.95 -15.39
CA VAL A 325 -17.06 9.63 -16.28
C VAL A 325 -17.72 8.59 -17.19
N PRO A 326 -19.07 8.43 -17.16
CA PRO A 326 -19.80 7.48 -18.00
C PRO A 326 -19.64 7.71 -19.50
#